data_AF-A0A7U7GBW6-F1
#
_entry.id   AF-A0A7U7GBW6-F1
#
_cell.length_a   1.000
_cell.length_b   1.000
_cell.length_c   1.000
_cell.angle_alpha   90.00
_cell.angle_beta   90.00
_cell.angle_gamma   90.00
#
_symmetry.space_group_name_H-M   'P 1'
#
loop_
_entity.id
_entity.type
_entity.pdbx_description
1 polymer ?
#
loop_
_entity_poly.entity_id
_entity_poly.type
_entity_poly.pdbx_seq_one_letter_code
_entity_poly.pdbx_strand_id
1 'polypeptide(L)'
;MCGETNKDWPTILLDKAHGLTEDMLIAVTKGEIAAIIFDDFYTEIDREKIVAYLSTEANFKRYIYKNAAVSYFGCAAIESKHDNAAYFTKARDALADLNQLIAAIEVLHPVKLVIDLFGKAWPHGAQIARESSNNGSYFAGIIRSIRSGPLHTDVCNRQRTGVLDNQDPLLSFCPA
;
A
#
# COMPACT_ATOMS: atom_id res chain seq x y z
N MET A 1 -26.59 7.30 -22.23
CA MET A 1 -25.40 7.51 -23.08
C MET A 1 -24.19 7.23 -22.22
N CYS A 2 -23.59 6.04 -22.34
CA CYS A 2 -22.31 5.76 -21.71
C CYS A 2 -21.25 6.48 -22.54
N GLY A 3 -20.77 7.62 -22.04
CA GLY A 3 -19.71 8.39 -22.69
C GLY A 3 -18.48 7.51 -22.89
N GLU A 4 -17.88 7.65 -24.06
CA GLU A 4 -16.65 6.97 -24.47
C GLU A 4 -15.56 7.14 -23.39
N THR A 5 -15.11 6.04 -22.78
CA THR A 5 -14.10 6.04 -21.71
C THR A 5 -12.66 5.90 -22.21
N ASN A 6 -12.40 6.12 -23.52
CA ASN A 6 -11.04 6.13 -24.06
C ASN A 6 -10.37 7.50 -23.84
N LYS A 7 -10.26 7.92 -22.58
CA LYS A 7 -9.20 8.86 -22.20
C LYS A 7 -8.06 8.01 -21.67
N ASP A 8 -6.98 7.94 -22.43
CA ASP A 8 -5.68 7.57 -21.89
C ASP A 8 -5.41 8.55 -20.74
N TRP A 9 -5.65 8.10 -19.51
CA TRP A 9 -5.41 8.95 -18.36
C TRP A 9 -3.91 9.19 -18.30
N PRO A 10 -3.47 10.46 -18.22
CA PRO A 10 -2.05 10.74 -18.24
C PRO A 10 -1.37 10.08 -17.05
N THR A 11 -0.26 9.40 -17.35
CA THR A 11 0.64 8.76 -16.39
C THR A 11 2.04 9.28 -16.61
N ILE A 12 2.76 9.54 -15.51
CA ILE A 12 4.16 9.96 -15.57
C ILE A 12 5.03 8.75 -15.31
N LEU A 13 5.97 8.46 -16.22
CA LEU A 13 7.02 7.46 -16.02
C LEU A 13 8.30 8.16 -15.59
N LEU A 14 8.93 7.65 -14.52
CA LEU A 14 10.18 8.14 -14.00
C LEU A 14 11.21 7.00 -14.02
N ASP A 15 12.26 7.18 -14.83
CA ASP A 15 13.35 6.20 -14.99
C ASP A 15 14.20 6.02 -13.71
N LYS A 16 14.04 6.92 -12.73
CA LYS A 16 14.65 6.83 -11.39
C LYS A 16 13.74 7.48 -10.34
N ALA A 17 13.80 6.96 -9.11
CA ALA A 17 13.14 7.55 -7.94
C ALA A 17 13.51 9.03 -7.71
N HIS A 18 14.66 9.50 -8.17
CA HIS A 18 15.11 10.89 -7.94
C HIS A 18 14.30 11.99 -8.64
N GLY A 19 13.35 11.64 -9.53
CA GLY A 19 12.55 12.60 -10.29
C GLY A 19 11.24 13.03 -9.64
N LEU A 20 10.86 12.50 -8.47
CA LEU A 20 9.58 12.87 -7.83
C LEU A 20 9.61 14.32 -7.33
N THR A 21 8.62 15.10 -7.73
CA THR A 21 8.44 16.50 -7.30
C THR A 21 7.12 16.72 -6.57
N GLU A 22 7.03 17.85 -5.84
CA GLU A 22 5.79 18.29 -5.20
C GLU A 22 4.66 18.43 -6.22
N ASP A 23 4.92 19.06 -7.37
CA ASP A 23 3.92 19.28 -8.42
C ASP A 23 3.32 17.97 -8.94
N MET A 24 4.14 16.93 -9.10
CA MET A 24 3.65 15.61 -9.50
C MET A 24 2.72 15.00 -8.45
N LEU A 25 3.07 15.12 -7.16
CA LEU A 25 2.23 14.66 -6.07
C LEU A 25 0.91 15.45 -6.02
N ILE A 26 0.96 16.76 -6.21
CA ILE A 26 -0.23 17.62 -6.30
C ILE A 26 -1.12 17.17 -7.46
N ALA A 27 -0.55 16.92 -8.65
CA ALA A 27 -1.29 16.48 -9.83
C ALA A 27 -2.03 15.15 -9.59
N VAL A 28 -1.40 14.17 -8.92
CA VAL A 28 -2.08 12.92 -8.52
C VAL A 28 -3.23 13.21 -7.56
N THR A 29 -3.02 14.03 -6.53
CA THR A 29 -4.08 14.31 -5.54
C THR A 29 -5.27 15.08 -6.11
N LYS A 30 -5.06 15.86 -7.17
CA LYS A 30 -6.11 16.58 -7.91
C LYS A 30 -6.79 15.72 -8.99
N GLY A 31 -6.29 14.51 -9.24
CA GLY A 31 -6.79 13.64 -10.31
C GLY A 31 -6.44 14.16 -11.71
N GLU A 32 -5.43 15.02 -11.84
CA GLU A 32 -4.95 15.52 -13.13
C GLU A 32 -4.15 14.44 -13.88
N ILE A 33 -3.51 13.54 -13.13
CA ILE A 33 -2.85 12.32 -13.62
C ILE A 33 -3.34 11.11 -12.82
N ALA A 34 -3.41 9.94 -13.44
CA ALA A 34 -3.91 8.73 -12.78
C ALA A 34 -2.86 8.06 -11.89
N ALA A 35 -1.58 8.09 -12.31
CA ALA A 35 -0.49 7.48 -11.57
C ALA A 35 0.88 8.07 -11.93
N ILE A 36 1.82 7.88 -11.00
CA ILE A 36 3.25 8.04 -11.21
C ILE A 36 3.87 6.65 -11.14
N ILE A 37 4.64 6.27 -12.16
CA ILE A 37 5.31 4.99 -12.27
C ILE A 37 6.80 5.23 -12.09
N PHE A 38 7.40 4.51 -11.15
CA PHE A 38 8.85 4.51 -10.95
C PHE A 38 9.41 3.24 -11.55
N ASP A 39 10.16 3.38 -12.64
CA ASP A 39 10.91 2.25 -13.16
C ASP A 39 12.10 1.96 -12.24
N ASP A 40 12.36 0.68 -12.00
CA ASP A 40 13.44 0.21 -11.13
C ASP A 40 13.54 0.87 -9.73
N PHE A 41 12.40 1.11 -9.08
CA PHE A 41 12.37 1.60 -7.69
C PHE A 41 13.19 0.72 -6.72
N TYR A 42 13.27 -0.58 -7.01
CA TYR A 42 14.05 -1.56 -6.29
C TYR A 42 14.91 -2.32 -7.29
N THR A 43 16.19 -2.56 -6.99
CA THR A 43 17.08 -3.21 -7.97
C THR A 43 16.64 -4.65 -8.25
N GLU A 44 16.93 -5.17 -9.44
CA GLU A 44 16.62 -6.55 -9.80
C GLU A 44 17.19 -7.56 -8.79
N ILE A 45 18.45 -7.39 -8.41
CA ILE A 45 19.16 -8.23 -7.43
C ILE A 45 18.42 -8.24 -6.09
N ASP A 46 17.98 -7.09 -5.60
CA ASP A 46 17.27 -7.03 -4.31
C ASP A 46 15.87 -7.67 -4.42
N ARG A 47 15.19 -7.52 -5.57
CA ARG A 47 13.90 -8.19 -5.84
C ARG A 47 14.06 -9.72 -5.82
N GLU A 48 15.10 -10.23 -6.47
CA GLU A 48 15.39 -11.68 -6.52
C GLU A 48 15.70 -12.24 -5.13
N LYS A 49 16.49 -11.54 -4.32
CA LYS A 49 16.77 -11.92 -2.93
C LYS A 49 15.50 -12.02 -2.09
N ILE A 50 14.60 -11.04 -2.20
CA ILE A 50 13.31 -11.05 -1.51
C ILE A 50 12.49 -12.27 -1.95
N VAL A 51 12.36 -12.50 -3.26
CA VAL A 51 11.58 -13.62 -3.80
C VAL A 51 12.17 -14.96 -3.37
N ALA A 52 13.49 -15.13 -3.41
CA ALA A 52 14.16 -16.35 -2.99
C ALA A 52 13.89 -16.67 -1.53
N TYR A 53 14.06 -15.69 -0.63
CA TYR A 53 13.79 -15.85 0.80
C TYR A 53 12.33 -16.18 1.08
N LEU A 54 11.41 -15.48 0.41
CA LEU A 54 9.97 -15.70 0.56
C LEU A 54 9.49 -17.04 -0.02
N SER A 55 10.25 -17.63 -0.95
CA SER A 55 9.93 -18.95 -1.52
C SER A 55 10.35 -20.09 -0.61
N THR A 56 11.31 -19.86 0.29
CA THR A 56 11.81 -20.86 1.24
C THR A 56 11.09 -20.83 2.58
N GLU A 57 10.50 -19.69 2.94
CA GLU A 57 9.87 -19.47 4.24
C GLU A 57 8.35 -19.72 4.23
N ALA A 58 7.86 -20.45 5.24
CA ALA A 58 6.42 -20.73 5.44
C ALA A 58 5.62 -19.54 6.01
N ASN A 59 6.21 -18.33 6.06
CA ASN A 59 5.69 -17.18 6.80
C ASN A 59 4.58 -16.41 6.05
N PHE A 60 4.07 -16.94 4.94
CA PHE A 60 2.90 -16.38 4.27
C PHE A 60 1.63 -16.70 5.06
N LYS A 61 1.01 -15.65 5.58
CA LYS A 61 -0.36 -15.70 6.09
C LYS A 61 -1.30 -15.80 4.91
N ARG A 62 -2.47 -16.42 5.13
CA ARG A 62 -3.50 -16.56 4.09
C ARG A 62 -4.86 -16.16 4.66
N TYR A 63 -5.59 -15.33 3.93
CA TYR A 63 -7.01 -15.11 4.15
C TYR A 63 -7.82 -15.38 2.88
N ILE A 64 -9.12 -15.61 3.07
CA ILE A 64 -10.09 -15.79 1.98
C ILE A 64 -11.05 -14.61 2.03
N TYR A 65 -11.18 -13.89 0.93
CA TYR A 65 -12.12 -12.78 0.79
C TYR A 65 -12.80 -12.83 -0.58
N LYS A 66 -14.13 -12.78 -0.62
CA LYS A 66 -14.96 -12.79 -1.85
C LYS A 66 -14.46 -13.83 -2.89
N ASN A 67 -14.28 -15.08 -2.45
CA ASN A 67 -13.82 -16.22 -3.26
C ASN A 67 -12.37 -16.13 -3.80
N ALA A 68 -11.58 -15.14 -3.38
CA ALA A 68 -10.15 -15.07 -3.65
C ALA A 68 -9.35 -15.44 -2.40
N ALA A 69 -8.37 -16.33 -2.57
CA ALA A 69 -7.37 -16.62 -1.56
C ALA A 69 -6.17 -15.71 -1.78
N VAL A 70 -5.87 -14.88 -0.79
CA VAL A 70 -4.70 -13.98 -0.83
C VAL A 70 -3.68 -14.49 0.18
N SER A 71 -2.49 -14.80 -0.31
CA SER A 71 -1.33 -15.08 0.54
C SER A 71 -0.50 -13.82 0.65
N TYR A 72 -0.07 -13.47 1.86
CA TYR A 72 0.74 -12.27 2.08
C TYR A 72 1.70 -12.41 3.26
N PHE A 73 2.75 -11.60 3.24
CA PHE A 73 3.66 -11.33 4.36
C PHE A 73 3.40 -9.92 4.88
N GLY A 74 3.32 -9.76 6.20
CA GLY A 74 3.05 -8.49 6.87
C GLY A 74 1.73 -8.44 7.66
N CYS A 75 1.07 -7.29 7.65
CA CYS A 75 -0.21 -7.05 8.35
C CYS A 75 -1.25 -6.43 7.39
N ALA A 76 -2.30 -7.19 7.06
CA ALA A 76 -3.39 -6.69 6.23
C ALA A 76 -4.48 -6.04 7.11
N ALA A 77 -4.77 -4.75 6.87
CA ALA A 77 -5.74 -4.00 7.67
C ALA A 77 -7.14 -4.62 7.73
N ILE A 78 -7.55 -5.34 6.68
CA ILE A 78 -8.87 -5.99 6.60
C ILE A 78 -9.09 -7.06 7.68
N GLU A 79 -8.04 -7.71 8.16
CA GLU A 79 -8.14 -8.79 9.17
C GLU A 79 -8.52 -8.29 10.56
N SER A 80 -8.33 -6.99 10.81
CA SER A 80 -8.61 -6.34 12.09
C SER A 80 -9.51 -5.11 11.89
N LYS A 81 -10.38 -5.15 10.87
CA LYS A 81 -11.23 -4.00 10.48
C LYS A 81 -12.09 -3.42 11.61
N HIS A 82 -12.38 -4.23 12.63
CA HIS A 82 -13.25 -3.87 13.77
C HIS A 82 -12.50 -3.76 15.10
N ASP A 83 -11.19 -4.00 15.13
CA ASP A 83 -10.38 -3.98 16.36
C ASP A 83 -9.03 -3.31 16.09
N ASN A 84 -8.97 -2.00 16.36
CA ASN A 84 -7.77 -1.20 16.19
C ASN A 84 -6.64 -1.64 17.15
N ALA A 85 -6.95 -2.10 18.36
CA ALA A 85 -5.92 -2.53 19.31
C ALA A 85 -5.23 -3.80 18.80
N ALA A 86 -6.01 -4.81 18.39
CA ALA A 86 -5.48 -6.03 17.79
C ALA A 86 -4.71 -5.74 16.49
N TYR A 87 -5.18 -4.77 15.68
CA TYR A 87 -4.44 -4.31 14.50
C TYR A 87 -3.05 -3.79 14.87
N PHE A 88 -2.93 -2.89 15.85
CA PHE A 88 -1.64 -2.29 16.20
C PHE A 88 -0.66 -3.29 16.81
N THR A 89 -1.13 -4.29 17.56
CA THR A 89 -0.28 -5.41 17.99
C THR A 89 0.26 -6.17 16.78
N LYS A 90 -0.60 -6.59 15.85
CA LYS A 90 -0.18 -7.30 14.63
C LYS A 90 0.75 -6.46 13.75
N ALA A 91 0.51 -5.16 13.65
CA ALA A 91 1.33 -4.23 12.88
C ALA A 91 2.76 -4.13 13.42
N ARG A 92 2.91 -4.09 14.75
CA ARG A 92 4.23 -4.11 15.41
C ARG A 92 4.96 -5.42 15.13
N ASP A 93 4.29 -6.54 15.31
CA ASP A 93 4.90 -7.86 15.12
C ASP A 93 5.31 -8.06 13.65
N ALA A 94 4.45 -7.65 12.70
CA ALA A 94 4.76 -7.66 11.27
C ALA A 94 5.94 -6.74 10.89
N LEU A 95 6.13 -5.62 11.59
CA LEU A 95 7.30 -4.75 11.38
C LEU A 95 8.59 -5.41 11.89
N ALA A 96 8.53 -6.14 13.00
CA ALA A 96 9.66 -6.92 13.48
C ALA A 96 10.04 -8.02 12.46
N ASP A 97 9.04 -8.74 11.94
CA ASP A 97 9.25 -9.77 10.91
C ASP A 97 9.88 -9.17 9.64
N LEU A 98 9.38 -8.01 9.19
CA LEU A 98 9.96 -7.31 8.03
C LEU A 98 11.41 -6.91 8.28
N ASN A 99 11.72 -6.33 9.44
CA ASN A 99 13.09 -5.95 9.79
C ASN A 99 14.02 -7.16 9.81
N GLN A 100 13.56 -8.30 10.34
CA GLN A 100 14.33 -9.53 10.34
C GLN A 100 14.59 -10.04 8.92
N LEU A 101 13.57 -10.06 8.06
CA LEU A 101 13.71 -10.44 6.65
C LEU A 101 14.77 -9.57 5.96
N ILE A 102 14.62 -8.25 6.05
CA ILE A 102 15.49 -7.29 5.38
C ILE A 102 16.95 -7.42 5.87
N ALA A 103 17.14 -7.64 7.18
CA ALA A 103 18.46 -7.90 7.74
C ALA A 103 19.07 -9.22 7.24
N ALA A 104 18.26 -10.28 7.09
CA ALA A 104 18.72 -11.60 6.68
C ALA A 104 19.19 -11.65 5.21
N ILE A 105 18.56 -10.87 4.32
CA ILE A 105 18.89 -10.85 2.89
C ILE A 105 19.79 -9.67 2.49
N GLU A 106 20.12 -8.80 3.44
CA GLU A 106 21.01 -7.63 3.26
C GLU A 106 20.56 -6.72 2.10
N VAL A 107 19.33 -6.23 2.18
CA VAL A 107 18.76 -5.28 1.20
C VAL A 107 18.33 -3.98 1.88
N LEU A 108 18.06 -2.94 1.09
CA LEU A 108 17.56 -1.67 1.62
C LEU A 108 16.10 -1.81 2.09
N HIS A 109 15.78 -1.23 3.26
CA HIS A 109 14.43 -1.30 3.80
C HIS A 109 13.42 -0.56 2.89
N PRO A 110 12.44 -1.25 2.26
CA PRO A 110 11.60 -0.65 1.22
C PRO A 110 10.74 0.51 1.73
N VAL A 111 10.17 0.40 2.94
CA VAL A 111 9.41 1.49 3.56
C VAL A 111 10.27 2.73 3.78
N LYS A 112 11.54 2.57 4.16
CA LYS A 112 12.47 3.68 4.33
C LYS A 112 12.75 4.37 3.01
N LEU A 113 12.95 3.61 1.93
CA LEU A 113 13.12 4.17 0.59
C LEU A 113 11.91 5.01 0.16
N VAL A 114 10.69 4.52 0.40
CA VAL A 114 9.46 5.28 0.11
C VAL A 114 9.38 6.55 0.94
N ILE A 115 9.64 6.47 2.25
CA ILE A 115 9.65 7.65 3.13
C ILE A 115 10.70 8.67 2.68
N ASP A 116 11.92 8.23 2.39
CA ASP A 116 13.02 9.10 1.97
C ASP A 116 12.72 9.73 0.59
N LEU A 117 12.04 9.01 -0.31
CA LEU A 117 11.58 9.51 -1.60
C LEU A 117 10.50 10.59 -1.44
N PHE A 118 9.38 10.25 -0.80
CA PHE A 118 8.26 11.18 -0.62
C PHE A 118 8.65 12.36 0.27
N GLY A 119 9.51 12.14 1.26
CA GLY A 119 9.97 13.18 2.17
C GLY A 119 10.83 14.26 1.50
N LYS A 120 11.47 13.96 0.36
CA LYS A 120 12.18 14.96 -0.45
C LYS A 120 11.24 15.75 -1.35
N ALA A 121 10.17 15.12 -1.82
CA ALA A 121 9.21 15.73 -2.74
C ALA A 121 8.09 16.51 -2.02
N TRP A 122 7.78 16.15 -0.77
CA TRP A 122 6.68 16.74 -0.02
C TRP A 122 7.20 17.74 1.03
N PRO A 123 6.73 19.01 1.04
CA PRO A 123 7.27 20.05 1.93
C PRO A 123 7.22 19.73 3.42
N HIS A 124 6.23 18.94 3.84
CA HIS A 124 6.03 18.56 5.24
C HIS A 124 6.72 17.25 5.62
N GLY A 125 7.47 16.65 4.69
CA GLY A 125 8.06 15.33 4.83
C GLY A 125 7.04 14.20 4.70
N ALA A 126 7.53 12.96 4.81
CA ALA A 126 6.73 11.75 4.81
C ALA A 126 7.04 10.92 6.05
N GLN A 127 6.03 10.25 6.59
CA GLN A 127 6.18 9.36 7.75
C GLN A 127 5.10 8.28 7.75
N ILE A 128 5.32 7.22 8.52
CA ILE A 128 4.27 6.25 8.81
C ILE A 128 3.19 6.93 9.65
N ALA A 129 1.94 6.82 9.22
CA ALA A 129 0.80 7.36 9.95
C ALA A 129 0.71 6.75 11.36
N ARG A 130 0.23 7.56 12.32
CA ARG A 130 0.00 7.14 13.71
C ARG A 130 -1.36 7.60 14.18
N GLU A 131 -2.01 6.80 15.00
CA GLU A 131 -3.22 7.20 15.72
C GLU A 131 -2.88 8.10 16.90
N SER A 132 -3.57 9.23 17.01
CA SER A 132 -3.35 10.19 18.09
C SER A 132 -3.79 9.66 19.46
N SER A 133 -4.83 8.81 19.48
CA SER A 133 -5.47 8.34 20.72
C SER A 133 -4.65 7.31 21.49
N ASN A 134 -3.88 6.46 20.79
CA ASN A 134 -3.12 5.37 21.41
C ASN A 134 -1.67 5.29 20.92
N ASN A 135 -1.21 6.26 20.12
CA ASN A 135 0.12 6.28 19.48
C ASN A 135 0.43 5.01 18.67
N GLY A 136 -0.60 4.30 18.21
CA GLY A 136 -0.48 3.11 17.38
C GLY A 136 0.07 3.47 16.01
N SER A 137 1.11 2.77 15.57
CA SER A 137 1.68 2.96 14.23
C SER A 137 1.00 2.04 13.23
N TYR A 138 0.58 2.59 12.10
CA TYR A 138 0.10 1.77 10.99
C TYR A 138 1.25 0.95 10.39
N PHE A 139 0.92 -0.17 9.74
CA PHE A 139 1.89 -0.96 9.00
C PHE A 139 1.94 -0.50 7.54
N ALA A 140 3.15 -0.33 7.00
CA ALA A 140 3.37 0.09 5.62
C ALA A 140 4.06 -1.02 4.83
N GLY A 141 3.47 -1.41 3.71
CA GLY A 141 4.05 -2.38 2.78
C GLY A 141 3.79 -3.84 3.18
N ILE A 142 2.86 -4.47 2.47
CA ILE A 142 2.64 -5.92 2.51
C ILE A 142 3.20 -6.54 1.24
N ILE A 143 3.79 -7.73 1.34
CA ILE A 143 4.21 -8.50 0.18
C ILE A 143 3.11 -9.51 -0.11
N ARG A 144 2.49 -9.45 -1.29
CA ARG A 144 1.37 -10.33 -1.66
C ARG A 144 1.81 -11.31 -2.74
N SER A 145 1.40 -12.57 -2.58
CA SER A 145 1.40 -13.56 -3.66
C SER A 145 -0.02 -13.70 -4.17
N ILE A 146 -0.25 -13.27 -5.41
CA ILE A 146 -1.58 -13.19 -6.02
C ILE A 146 -1.60 -14.10 -7.25
N ARG A 147 -2.51 -15.08 -7.27
CA ARG A 147 -2.83 -15.88 -8.47
C ARG A 147 -4.03 -15.34 -9.23
N SER A 148 -4.99 -14.80 -8.49
CA SER A 148 -6.21 -14.17 -8.99
C SER A 148 -6.75 -13.25 -7.90
N GLY A 149 -7.27 -12.09 -8.27
CA GLY A 149 -7.88 -11.15 -7.32
C GLY A 149 -9.07 -10.42 -7.94
N PRO A 150 -10.09 -10.07 -7.14
CA PRO A 150 -11.19 -9.26 -7.63
C PRO A 150 -10.71 -7.83 -7.91
N LEU A 151 -11.31 -7.19 -8.91
CA LEU A 151 -11.23 -5.75 -9.07
C LEU A 151 -11.83 -5.08 -7.83
N HIS A 152 -11.12 -4.11 -7.28
CA HIS A 152 -11.56 -3.33 -6.13
C HIS A 152 -11.00 -1.91 -6.22
N THR A 153 -11.62 -1.02 -5.45
CA THR A 153 -11.12 0.33 -5.21
C THR A 153 -10.94 0.47 -3.71
N ASP A 154 -9.76 0.93 -3.29
CA ASP A 154 -9.49 1.21 -1.88
C ASP A 154 -9.81 2.67 -1.59
N VAL A 155 -10.62 2.91 -0.57
CA VAL A 155 -10.92 4.26 -0.07
C VAL A 155 -10.67 4.26 1.43
N CYS A 156 -9.76 5.13 1.89
CA CYS A 156 -9.51 5.34 3.30
C CYS A 156 -10.47 6.41 3.83
N ASN A 157 -11.65 5.99 4.29
CA ASN A 157 -12.56 6.90 4.98
C ASN A 157 -11.96 7.26 6.34
N ARG A 158 -11.67 8.54 6.59
CA ARG A 158 -11.13 9.08 7.86
C ARG A 158 -11.93 8.65 9.11
N GLN A 159 -13.17 8.20 8.93
CA GLN A 159 -14.00 7.64 9.99
C GLN A 159 -13.82 6.13 10.10
N ARG A 160 -12.78 5.68 10.83
CA ARG A 160 -12.82 4.39 11.54
C ARG A 160 -13.67 4.50 12.82
N THR A 161 -14.78 5.24 12.77
CA THR A 161 -15.75 5.35 13.86
C THR A 161 -17.01 4.57 13.46
N GLY A 162 -16.98 3.26 13.68
CA GLY A 162 -18.15 2.46 14.09
C GLY A 162 -19.47 2.50 13.31
N VAL A 163 -19.59 3.16 12.16
CA VAL A 163 -20.83 3.17 11.35
C VAL A 163 -20.46 3.20 9.88
N LEU A 164 -20.15 2.04 9.33
CA LEU A 164 -20.48 1.76 7.94
C LEU A 164 -21.18 0.40 7.93
N ASP A 165 -22.50 0.49 8.10
CA ASP A 165 -23.44 -0.46 7.55
C ASP A 165 -23.05 -0.83 6.11
N ASN A 166 -23.45 -2.03 5.71
CA ASN A 166 -23.27 -2.69 4.42
C ASN A 166 -23.67 -1.87 3.17
N GLN A 167 -23.08 -0.70 2.93
CA GLN A 167 -23.24 0.03 1.68
C GLN A 167 -21.90 0.18 1.01
N ASP A 168 -21.72 -0.60 -0.05
CA ASP A 168 -20.77 -0.33 -1.12
C ASP A 168 -20.88 1.15 -1.51
N PRO A 169 -19.84 1.99 -1.31
CA PRO A 169 -19.87 3.38 -1.77
C PRO A 169 -19.74 3.51 -3.30
N LEU A 170 -19.73 2.40 -4.03
CA LEU A 170 -19.64 2.36 -5.50
C LEU A 170 -20.99 2.53 -6.22
N LEU A 171 -22.11 2.72 -5.51
CA LEU A 171 -23.44 2.87 -6.12
C LEU A 171 -24.00 4.31 -6.14
N SER A 172 -23.29 5.33 -5.65
CA SER A 172 -23.83 6.70 -5.59
C SER A 172 -23.12 7.75 -6.45
N PHE A 173 -22.20 7.36 -7.35
CA PHE A 173 -21.64 8.28 -8.34
C PHE A 173 -22.30 8.09 -9.71
N CYS A 174 -23.58 8.45 -9.79
CA CYS A 174 -24.23 8.86 -11.03
C CYS A 174 -25.17 10.04 -10.69
N PRO A 175 -24.79 11.30 -10.96
CA PRO A 175 -25.76 12.37 -10.97
C PRO A 175 -26.70 12.16 -12.17
N ALA A 176 -27.99 12.36 -11.93
CA ALA A 176 -29.04 12.41 -12.96
C ALA A 176 -28.84 13.60 -13.91
#